data_AF-A0A7Z9WF67-F1
#
_entry.id   AF-A0A7Z9WF67-F1
#
_cell.length_a   1.000
_cell.length_b   1.000
_cell.length_c   1.000
_cell.angle_alpha   90.00
_cell.angle_beta   90.00
_cell.angle_gamma   90.00
#
_symmetry.space_group_name_H-M   'P 1'
#
loop_
_entity.id
_entity.type
_entity.pdbx_description
1 polymer ?
#
loop_
_entity_poly.entity_id
_entity_poly.type
_entity_poly.pdbx_seq_one_letter_code
_entity_poly.pdbx_strand_id
1 'polypeptide(L)'
;MKDISIPRDWKAAAEVILEQTGIVMVMGLPDSGKSTLSRYLVHHLTQANRIVALIDCDVGQNHLGPPTTIGMAIYRGPFKKFDTIKPRYMRFIGATSPVGHILEIVVATRKMTDRALGLGAEVVIVNTGGLILGAKGFKLKLNQVDLLCPKYILALEHSSEIEHLLASLEKQRVSIIRLTISQKAQKRSSEARRHFREQRYRRYFRQSRVMRIPFSQVAIRGHIWNATIEEEKNLLLGLCDSENYALA
;
A
#
# COMPACT_ATOMS: atom_id res chain seq x y z
N MET A 1 10.75 1.59 -17.27
CA MET A 1 11.49 0.99 -16.13
C MET A 1 12.95 0.85 -16.58
N LYS A 2 13.93 1.47 -15.91
CA LYS A 2 15.36 1.24 -16.23
C LYS A 2 15.79 -0.11 -15.65
N ASP A 3 16.42 -0.99 -16.45
CA ASP A 3 17.18 -2.21 -16.14
C ASP A 3 16.93 -2.93 -14.79
N ILE A 4 15.67 -3.23 -14.49
CA ILE A 4 15.34 -4.22 -13.48
C ILE A 4 15.23 -5.55 -14.21
N SER A 5 16.14 -6.47 -13.93
CA SER A 5 16.00 -7.86 -14.37
C SER A 5 14.78 -8.43 -13.66
N ILE A 6 13.67 -8.61 -14.39
CA ILE A 6 12.44 -9.18 -13.85
C ILE A 6 12.63 -10.70 -13.79
N PRO A 7 12.56 -11.31 -12.59
CA PRO A 7 12.63 -12.77 -12.42
C PRO A 7 11.59 -13.52 -13.27
N ARG A 8 11.90 -14.75 -13.68
CA ARG A 8 11.03 -15.56 -14.55
C ARG A 8 9.70 -15.93 -13.86
N ASP A 9 9.76 -16.23 -12.58
CA ASP A 9 8.59 -16.51 -11.72
C ASP A 9 7.65 -15.30 -11.59
N TRP A 10 8.18 -14.07 -11.57
CA TRP A 10 7.34 -12.86 -11.58
C TRP A 10 6.55 -12.75 -12.88
N LYS A 11 7.16 -13.07 -14.02
CA LYS A 11 6.47 -13.10 -15.33
C LYS A 11 5.38 -14.17 -15.34
N ALA A 12 5.70 -15.38 -14.90
CA ALA A 12 4.72 -16.47 -14.83
C ALA A 12 3.52 -16.09 -13.94
N ALA A 13 3.76 -15.47 -12.78
CA ALA A 13 2.68 -14.98 -11.91
C ALA A 13 1.82 -13.91 -12.60
N ALA A 14 2.43 -13.02 -13.39
CA ALA A 14 1.70 -12.00 -14.14
C ALA A 14 0.76 -12.63 -15.18
N GLU A 15 1.19 -13.68 -15.88
CA GLU A 15 0.35 -14.42 -16.84
C GLU A 15 -0.83 -15.11 -16.15
N VAL A 16 -0.60 -15.76 -15.00
CA VAL A 16 -1.68 -16.38 -14.21
C VAL A 16 -2.72 -15.33 -13.78
N ILE A 17 -2.28 -14.14 -13.38
CA ILE A 17 -3.18 -13.03 -12.99
C ILE A 17 -3.92 -12.44 -14.20
N LEU A 18 -3.33 -12.45 -15.40
CA LEU A 18 -3.97 -11.98 -16.63
C LEU A 18 -5.15 -12.84 -17.06
N GLU A 19 -4.99 -14.16 -16.92
CA GLU A 19 -6.03 -15.15 -17.23
C GLU A 19 -7.18 -15.07 -16.23
N GLN A 20 -6.84 -14.80 -14.97
CA GLN A 20 -7.76 -14.89 -13.86
C GLN A 20 -7.65 -13.66 -12.97
N THR A 21 -8.51 -12.69 -13.24
CA THR A 21 -8.53 -11.41 -12.51
C THR A 21 -9.00 -11.57 -11.06
N GLY A 22 -8.79 -10.54 -10.25
CA GLY A 22 -9.19 -10.52 -8.84
C GLY A 22 -8.27 -9.68 -7.96
N ILE A 23 -8.42 -9.85 -6.64
CA ILE A 23 -7.58 -9.19 -5.65
C ILE A 23 -6.28 -9.98 -5.49
N VAL A 24 -5.14 -9.28 -5.63
CA VAL A 24 -3.79 -9.81 -5.51
C VAL A 24 -3.10 -9.11 -4.34
N MET A 25 -2.77 -9.86 -3.30
CA MET A 25 -1.99 -9.33 -2.17
C MET A 25 -0.51 -9.64 -2.33
N VAL A 26 0.35 -8.63 -2.17
CA VAL A 26 1.80 -8.81 -2.23
C VAL A 26 2.37 -8.77 -0.81
N MET A 27 3.00 -9.86 -0.38
CA MET A 27 3.54 -10.06 0.97
C MET A 27 5.04 -10.39 0.93
N GLY A 28 5.72 -10.14 2.05
CA GLY A 28 7.16 -10.32 2.17
C GLY A 28 7.78 -9.33 3.15
N LEU A 29 8.97 -9.67 3.64
CA LEU A 29 9.73 -8.83 4.58
C LEU A 29 10.07 -7.45 4.01
N PRO A 30 10.46 -6.46 4.82
CA PRO A 30 10.96 -5.18 4.32
C PRO A 30 12.06 -5.38 3.28
N ASP A 31 12.10 -4.50 2.27
CA ASP A 31 13.12 -4.50 1.21
C ASP A 31 13.18 -5.75 0.29
N SER A 32 12.20 -6.65 0.34
CA SER A 32 12.05 -7.83 -0.55
C SER A 32 11.63 -7.52 -2.00
N GLY A 33 11.40 -6.26 -2.35
CA GLY A 33 11.00 -5.86 -3.71
C GLY A 33 9.49 -5.83 -3.98
N LYS A 34 8.62 -5.93 -2.96
CA LYS A 34 7.15 -5.86 -3.10
C LYS A 34 6.64 -4.69 -3.94
N SER A 35 7.13 -3.48 -3.67
CA SER A 35 6.73 -2.29 -4.43
C SER A 35 7.26 -2.30 -5.87
N THR A 36 8.34 -3.03 -6.15
CA THR A 36 8.84 -3.23 -7.51
C THR A 36 7.96 -4.24 -8.26
N LEU A 37 7.65 -5.38 -7.63
CA LEU A 37 6.73 -6.37 -8.16
C LEU A 37 5.35 -5.76 -8.45
N SER A 38 4.81 -4.99 -7.50
CA SER A 38 3.50 -4.33 -7.67
C SER A 38 3.48 -3.39 -8.87
N ARG A 39 4.55 -2.60 -9.08
CA ARG A 39 4.69 -1.74 -10.26
C ARG A 39 4.83 -2.52 -11.56
N TYR A 40 5.60 -3.61 -11.52
CA TYR A 40 5.76 -4.50 -12.67
C TYR A 40 4.40 -5.08 -13.08
N LEU A 41 3.62 -5.61 -12.14
CA LEU A 41 2.29 -6.14 -12.39
C LEU A 41 1.34 -5.07 -12.94
N VAL A 42 1.28 -3.87 -12.33
CA VAL A 42 0.46 -2.77 -12.87
C VAL A 42 0.85 -2.47 -14.32
N HIS A 43 2.14 -2.36 -14.63
CA HIS A 43 2.60 -2.11 -15.99
C HIS A 43 2.22 -3.25 -16.95
N HIS A 44 2.54 -4.50 -16.59
CA HIS A 44 2.28 -5.67 -17.42
C HIS A 44 0.79 -5.84 -17.74
N LEU A 45 -0.06 -5.79 -16.71
CA LEU A 45 -1.50 -5.96 -16.84
C LEU A 45 -2.17 -4.84 -17.64
N THR A 46 -1.70 -3.60 -17.48
CA THR A 46 -2.24 -2.47 -18.25
C THR A 46 -1.80 -2.46 -19.72
N GLN A 47 -0.64 -3.05 -20.05
CA GLN A 47 -0.25 -3.30 -21.45
C GLN A 47 -1.18 -4.31 -22.13
N ALA A 48 -1.72 -5.26 -21.37
CA ALA A 48 -2.74 -6.18 -21.81
C ALA A 48 -4.17 -5.62 -21.71
N ASN A 49 -4.32 -4.28 -21.64
CA ASN A 49 -5.60 -3.55 -21.57
C ASN A 49 -6.49 -3.89 -20.36
N ARG A 50 -5.94 -4.45 -19.27
CA ARG A 50 -6.70 -4.61 -18.03
C ARG A 50 -6.84 -3.29 -17.28
N ILE A 51 -7.99 -3.09 -16.66
CA ILE A 51 -8.20 -2.03 -15.68
C ILE A 51 -7.65 -2.50 -14.34
N VAL A 52 -6.57 -1.86 -13.89
CA VAL A 52 -5.83 -2.28 -12.69
C VAL A 52 -5.93 -1.20 -11.63
N ALA A 53 -6.15 -1.57 -10.38
CA ALA A 53 -5.94 -0.69 -9.25
C ALA A 53 -4.70 -1.11 -8.47
N LEU A 54 -3.92 -0.12 -8.01
CA LEU A 54 -2.87 -0.32 -7.02
C LEU A 54 -3.29 0.34 -5.71
N ILE A 55 -3.24 -0.43 -4.63
CA ILE A 55 -3.39 0.05 -3.26
C ILE A 55 -2.04 -0.09 -2.57
N ASP A 56 -1.43 1.02 -2.16
CA ASP A 56 -0.19 1.02 -1.40
C ASP A 56 -0.49 1.20 0.10
N CYS A 57 -0.36 0.10 0.84
CA CYS A 57 -0.64 0.01 2.27
C CYS A 57 0.63 0.17 3.14
N ASP A 58 1.80 0.42 2.56
CA ASP A 58 3.01 0.67 3.35
C ASP A 58 2.99 2.11 3.88
N VAL A 59 2.43 2.30 5.08
CA VAL A 59 2.34 3.61 5.73
C VAL A 59 3.71 4.24 6.03
N GLY A 60 4.79 3.45 6.07
CA GLY A 60 6.14 3.95 6.32
C GLY A 60 6.87 4.38 5.05
N GLN A 61 6.62 3.68 3.93
CA GLN A 61 7.30 3.89 2.65
C GLN A 61 6.31 3.93 1.47
N ASN A 62 5.21 4.68 1.61
CA ASN A 62 4.19 4.80 0.57
C ASN A 62 4.77 5.43 -0.70
N HIS A 63 4.46 4.85 -1.85
CA HIS A 63 4.93 5.29 -3.15
C HIS A 63 3.87 6.04 -3.96
N LEU A 64 2.58 5.88 -3.63
CA LEU A 64 1.47 6.62 -4.24
C LEU A 64 1.23 7.95 -3.52
N GLY A 65 1.07 7.90 -2.19
CA GLY A 65 0.84 9.06 -1.33
C GLY A 65 2.08 9.51 -0.56
N PRO A 66 1.95 10.52 0.32
CA PRO A 66 2.96 10.79 1.34
C PRO A 66 3.01 9.64 2.37
N PRO A 67 4.08 9.54 3.18
CA PRO A 67 4.11 8.64 4.32
C PRO A 67 2.92 8.91 5.24
N THR A 68 2.57 7.95 6.12
CA THR A 68 1.40 7.95 7.02
C THR A 68 0.05 7.81 6.34
N THR A 69 0.04 7.51 5.03
CA THR A 69 -1.19 7.28 4.28
C THR A 69 -1.26 5.88 3.68
N ILE A 70 -2.46 5.47 3.33
CA ILE A 70 -2.73 4.40 2.36
C ILE A 70 -3.29 5.06 1.12
N GLY A 71 -2.70 4.77 -0.04
CA GLY A 71 -3.09 5.38 -1.31
C GLY A 71 -3.66 4.36 -2.28
N MET A 72 -4.64 4.77 -3.08
CA MET A 72 -5.21 3.96 -4.16
C MET A 72 -5.14 4.73 -5.49
N ALA A 73 -4.62 4.10 -6.53
CA ALA A 73 -4.62 4.61 -7.90
C ALA A 73 -5.28 3.58 -8.83
N ILE A 74 -5.92 4.05 -9.90
CA ILE A 74 -6.53 3.20 -10.93
C ILE A 74 -5.94 3.53 -12.30
N TYR A 75 -5.70 2.49 -13.09
CA TYR A 75 -5.01 2.54 -14.37
C TYR A 75 -5.93 1.87 -15.41
N ARG A 76 -6.37 2.64 -16.41
CA ARG A 76 -7.30 2.19 -17.47
C ARG A 76 -6.60 1.92 -18.81
N GLY A 77 -5.28 1.73 -18.79
CA GLY A 77 -4.49 1.47 -19.97
C GLY A 77 -3.01 1.79 -19.78
N PRO A 78 -2.20 1.61 -20.83
CA PRO A 78 -0.76 1.87 -20.82
C PRO A 78 -0.42 3.28 -20.34
N PHE A 79 0.61 3.40 -19.50
CA PHE A 79 1.10 4.69 -19.00
C PHE A 79 2.62 4.79 -19.15
N LYS A 80 3.12 6.02 -19.34
CA LYS A 80 4.54 6.28 -19.63
C LYS A 80 5.45 6.21 -18.41
N LYS A 81 5.01 6.73 -17.26
CA LYS A 81 5.80 6.80 -16.02
C LYS A 81 4.93 6.54 -14.80
N PHE A 82 5.43 5.72 -13.87
CA PHE A 82 4.73 5.39 -12.64
C PHE A 82 4.62 6.61 -11.70
N ASP A 83 5.70 7.39 -11.60
CA ASP A 83 5.81 8.51 -10.65
C ASP A 83 4.99 9.75 -11.03
N THR A 84 4.31 9.74 -12.18
CA THR A 84 3.44 10.85 -12.60
C THR A 84 1.98 10.64 -12.18
N ILE A 85 1.63 9.44 -11.72
CA ILE A 85 0.24 9.10 -11.39
C ILE A 85 0.00 9.38 -9.91
N LYS A 86 -0.95 10.27 -9.64
CA LYS A 86 -1.40 10.63 -8.30
C LYS A 86 -2.42 9.60 -7.80
N PRO A 87 -2.49 9.36 -6.49
CA PRO A 87 -3.55 8.54 -5.93
C PRO A 87 -4.90 9.21 -6.20
N ARG A 88 -5.89 8.42 -6.58
CA ARG A 88 -7.28 8.85 -6.76
C ARG A 88 -8.00 8.99 -5.41
N TYR A 89 -7.61 8.18 -4.44
CA TYR A 89 -8.04 8.25 -3.04
C TYR A 89 -6.86 8.01 -2.11
N MET A 90 -6.90 8.64 -0.94
CA MET A 90 -5.97 8.40 0.15
C MET A 90 -6.73 8.26 1.47
N ARG A 91 -6.19 7.49 2.40
CA ARG A 91 -6.63 7.43 3.80
C ARG A 91 -5.46 7.88 4.66
N PHE A 92 -5.68 8.90 5.47
CA PHE A 92 -4.71 9.28 6.50
C PHE A 92 -4.77 8.29 7.66
N ILE A 93 -3.64 7.68 7.97
CA ILE A 93 -3.45 6.80 9.14
C ILE A 93 -2.74 7.58 10.26
N GLY A 94 -1.85 8.51 9.91
CA GLY A 94 -1.12 9.33 10.87
C GLY A 94 0.08 8.65 11.53
N ALA A 95 0.44 7.45 11.09
CA ALA A 95 1.57 6.70 11.63
C ALA A 95 2.49 6.15 10.53
N THR A 96 3.80 6.15 10.79
CA THR A 96 4.80 5.57 9.88
C THR A 96 5.08 4.09 10.15
N SER A 97 4.44 3.54 11.18
CA SER A 97 4.47 2.13 11.54
C SER A 97 3.04 1.60 11.67
N PRO A 98 2.76 0.37 11.21
CA PRO A 98 1.46 -0.26 11.42
C PRO A 98 1.19 -0.65 12.88
N VAL A 99 2.23 -0.70 13.74
CA VAL A 99 2.07 -1.03 15.15
C VAL A 99 1.26 0.06 15.85
N GLY A 100 0.16 -0.33 16.50
CA GLY A 100 -0.79 0.60 17.12
C GLY A 100 -1.94 1.04 16.21
N HIS A 101 -1.88 0.74 14.92
CA HIS A 101 -2.86 1.18 13.92
C HIS A 101 -3.34 0.04 13.01
N ILE A 102 -3.34 -1.19 13.53
CA ILE A 102 -3.66 -2.40 12.75
C ILE A 102 -5.09 -2.33 12.21
N LEU A 103 -6.05 -1.94 13.04
CA LEU A 103 -7.46 -1.90 12.67
C LEU A 103 -7.72 -0.85 11.59
N GLU A 104 -7.16 0.34 11.75
CA GLU A 104 -7.27 1.45 10.81
C GLU A 104 -6.69 1.08 9.45
N ILE A 105 -5.54 0.42 9.43
CA ILE A 105 -4.91 -0.07 8.20
C ILE A 105 -5.79 -1.12 7.52
N VAL A 106 -6.29 -2.11 8.25
CA VAL A 106 -7.16 -3.17 7.70
C VAL A 106 -8.43 -2.58 7.11
N VAL A 107 -9.12 -1.70 7.86
CA VAL A 107 -10.34 -1.01 7.41
C VAL A 107 -10.06 -0.15 6.19
N ALA A 108 -8.97 0.63 6.21
CA ALA A 108 -8.58 1.47 5.09
C ALA A 108 -8.26 0.65 3.83
N THR A 109 -7.54 -0.48 3.96
CA THR A 109 -7.27 -1.38 2.83
C THR A 109 -8.57 -1.91 2.24
N ARG A 110 -9.54 -2.33 3.06
CA ARG A 110 -10.85 -2.79 2.57
C ARG A 110 -11.61 -1.69 1.85
N LYS A 111 -11.73 -0.50 2.46
CA LYS A 111 -12.40 0.65 1.82
C LYS A 111 -11.78 1.03 0.47
N MET A 112 -10.44 0.97 0.36
CA MET A 112 -9.75 1.24 -0.91
C MET A 112 -10.02 0.14 -1.95
N THR A 113 -10.08 -1.12 -1.51
CA THR A 113 -10.40 -2.26 -2.37
C THR A 113 -11.82 -2.14 -2.92
N ASP A 114 -12.80 -1.83 -2.07
CA ASP A 114 -14.19 -1.63 -2.50
C ASP A 114 -14.34 -0.47 -3.48
N ARG A 115 -13.60 0.63 -3.27
CA ARG A 115 -13.57 1.75 -4.23
C ARG A 115 -12.94 1.36 -5.55
N ALA A 116 -11.84 0.62 -5.52
CA ALA A 116 -11.20 0.13 -6.75
C ALA A 116 -12.16 -0.74 -7.56
N LEU A 117 -12.83 -1.70 -6.92
CA LEU A 117 -13.82 -2.57 -7.55
C LEU A 117 -15.03 -1.78 -8.07
N GLY A 118 -15.57 -0.85 -7.27
CA GLY A 118 -16.68 0.02 -7.69
C GLY A 118 -16.32 0.98 -8.84
N LEU A 119 -15.04 1.25 -9.06
CA LEU A 119 -14.54 1.98 -10.24
C LEU A 119 -14.27 1.08 -11.45
N GLY A 120 -14.57 -0.22 -11.36
CA GLY A 120 -14.42 -1.19 -12.43
C GLY A 120 -12.99 -1.73 -12.58
N ALA A 121 -12.19 -1.74 -11.51
CA ALA A 121 -10.91 -2.45 -11.53
C ALA A 121 -11.16 -3.97 -11.67
N GLU A 122 -10.57 -4.56 -12.70
CA GLU A 122 -10.58 -6.01 -12.91
C GLU A 122 -9.56 -6.68 -11.98
N VAL A 123 -8.39 -6.06 -11.80
CA VAL A 123 -7.34 -6.54 -10.89
C VAL A 123 -7.03 -5.48 -9.85
N VAL A 124 -7.06 -5.86 -8.57
CA VAL A 124 -6.67 -4.99 -7.46
C VAL A 124 -5.40 -5.52 -6.83
N ILE A 125 -4.29 -4.83 -7.07
CA ILE A 125 -2.99 -5.16 -6.47
C ILE A 125 -2.89 -4.41 -5.14
N VAL A 126 -2.71 -5.16 -4.06
CA VAL A 126 -2.52 -4.62 -2.71
C VAL A 126 -1.05 -4.78 -2.34
N ASN A 127 -0.26 -3.71 -2.53
CA ASN A 127 1.11 -3.64 -2.04
C ASN A 127 1.08 -3.47 -0.52
N THR A 128 1.44 -4.52 0.22
CA THR A 128 1.36 -4.49 1.68
C THR A 128 2.65 -4.01 2.34
N GLY A 129 2.56 -3.45 3.56
CA GLY A 129 3.74 -3.08 4.35
C GLY A 129 4.53 -4.28 4.86
N GLY A 130 5.81 -4.07 5.19
CA GLY A 130 6.74 -5.15 5.58
C GLY A 130 6.58 -5.74 6.98
N LEU A 131 5.58 -5.35 7.77
CA LEU A 131 5.32 -5.98 9.07
C LEU A 131 4.71 -7.37 8.86
N ILE A 132 5.55 -8.41 8.91
CA ILE A 132 5.16 -9.82 8.78
C ILE A 132 5.41 -10.61 10.06
N LEU A 133 6.55 -10.37 10.71
CA LEU A 133 7.03 -11.15 11.84
C LEU A 133 6.29 -10.80 13.14
N GLY A 134 6.25 -11.79 14.05
CA GLY A 134 5.63 -11.68 15.37
C GLY A 134 4.11 -11.60 15.35
N ALA A 135 3.49 -11.65 16.52
CA ALA A 135 2.03 -11.70 16.67
C ALA A 135 1.30 -10.53 15.98
N LYS A 136 1.90 -9.33 16.02
CA LYS A 136 1.33 -8.13 15.37
C LYS A 136 1.32 -8.24 13.85
N GLY A 137 2.42 -8.73 13.24
CA GLY A 137 2.51 -8.93 11.79
C GLY A 137 1.59 -10.04 11.31
N PHE A 138 1.59 -11.17 12.02
CA PHE A 138 0.67 -12.28 11.77
C PHE A 138 -0.79 -11.82 11.82
N LYS A 139 -1.20 -11.14 12.91
CA LYS A 139 -2.56 -10.62 13.06
C LYS A 139 -2.93 -9.63 11.95
N LEU A 140 -2.05 -8.68 11.63
CA LEU A 140 -2.29 -7.71 10.56
C LEU A 140 -2.55 -8.41 9.22
N LYS A 141 -1.69 -9.34 8.82
CA LYS A 141 -1.82 -10.01 7.52
C LYS A 141 -3.02 -10.93 7.45
N LEU A 142 -3.26 -11.72 8.49
CA LEU A 142 -4.42 -12.62 8.55
C LEU A 142 -5.73 -11.83 8.44
N ASN A 143 -5.87 -10.73 9.18
CA ASN A 143 -7.06 -9.88 9.09
C ASN A 143 -7.20 -9.20 7.71
N GLN A 144 -6.10 -8.85 7.04
CA GLN A 144 -6.17 -8.35 5.66
C GLN A 144 -6.62 -9.47 4.70
N VAL A 145 -6.14 -10.70 4.86
CA VAL A 145 -6.55 -11.83 4.01
C VAL A 145 -8.02 -12.15 4.23
N ASP A 146 -8.46 -12.31 5.47
CA ASP A 146 -9.85 -12.65 5.81
C ASP A 146 -10.82 -11.59 5.26
N LEU A 147 -10.51 -10.30 5.43
CA LEU A 147 -11.39 -9.21 5.03
C LEU A 147 -11.41 -8.97 3.51
N LEU A 148 -10.30 -9.24 2.82
CA LEU A 148 -10.19 -9.00 1.37
C LEU A 148 -10.54 -10.23 0.55
N CYS A 149 -10.45 -11.44 1.12
CA CYS A 149 -10.61 -12.70 0.40
C CYS A 149 -9.81 -12.71 -0.92
N PRO A 150 -8.48 -12.46 -0.88
CA PRO A 150 -7.68 -12.34 -2.08
C PRO A 150 -7.69 -13.64 -2.88
N LYS A 151 -7.70 -13.50 -4.22
CA LYS A 151 -7.55 -14.66 -5.10
C LYS A 151 -6.11 -15.16 -5.10
N TYR A 152 -5.16 -14.24 -5.04
CA TYR A 152 -3.73 -14.54 -5.03
C TYR A 152 -3.01 -13.86 -3.87
N ILE A 153 -2.10 -14.60 -3.25
CA ILE A 153 -1.03 -14.06 -2.41
C ILE A 153 0.28 -14.28 -3.15
N LEU A 154 0.96 -13.19 -3.49
CA LEU A 154 2.32 -13.22 -4.02
C LEU A 154 3.29 -13.08 -2.84
N ALA A 155 3.95 -14.18 -2.53
CA ALA A 155 4.84 -14.36 -1.39
C ALA A 155 6.30 -14.13 -1.82
N LEU A 156 6.87 -12.97 -1.48
CA LEU A 156 8.29 -12.66 -1.73
C LEU A 156 9.13 -13.04 -0.52
N GLU A 157 9.94 -14.09 -0.66
CA GLU A 157 10.82 -14.63 0.39
C GLU A 157 12.15 -15.13 -0.18
N HIS A 158 13.17 -15.23 0.69
CA HIS A 158 14.46 -15.82 0.32
C HIS A 158 14.50 -17.30 0.68
N SER A 159 13.87 -17.68 1.78
CA SER A 159 13.81 -19.07 2.23
C SER A 159 12.42 -19.43 2.74
N SER A 160 12.09 -19.03 3.96
CA SER A 160 10.86 -19.43 4.67
C SER A 160 10.38 -18.35 5.65
N GLU A 161 10.83 -17.10 5.47
CA GLU A 161 10.63 -16.05 6.47
C GLU A 161 9.17 -15.63 6.66
N ILE A 162 8.29 -16.06 5.76
CA ILE A 162 6.85 -15.79 5.82
C ILE A 162 6.02 -17.08 5.96
N GLU A 163 6.67 -18.24 6.07
CA GLU A 163 5.99 -19.53 6.09
C GLU A 163 5.08 -19.71 7.31
N HIS A 164 5.46 -19.14 8.47
CA HIS A 164 4.61 -19.14 9.67
C HIS A 164 3.23 -18.50 9.43
N LEU A 165 3.13 -17.59 8.47
CA LEU A 165 1.87 -16.99 8.03
C LEU A 165 1.23 -17.83 6.93
N LEU A 166 1.98 -18.22 5.90
CA LEU A 166 1.45 -18.93 4.74
C LEU A 166 0.86 -20.28 5.10
N ALA A 167 1.49 -21.05 5.99
CA ALA A 167 1.00 -22.34 6.48
C ALA A 167 -0.42 -22.25 7.08
N SER A 168 -0.78 -21.11 7.69
CA SER A 168 -2.14 -20.90 8.23
C SER A 168 -3.21 -20.64 7.15
N LEU A 169 -2.79 -20.35 5.92
CA LEU A 169 -3.63 -19.98 4.79
C LEU A 169 -3.75 -21.08 3.73
N GLU A 170 -2.93 -22.13 3.76
CA GLU A 170 -2.87 -23.16 2.71
C GLU A 170 -4.20 -23.89 2.46
N LYS A 171 -5.05 -23.99 3.49
CA LYS A 171 -6.38 -24.63 3.40
C LYS A 171 -7.50 -23.65 3.06
N GLN A 172 -7.19 -22.36 2.91
CA GLN A 172 -8.17 -21.36 2.52
C GLN A 172 -8.32 -21.31 0.99
N ARG A 173 -9.36 -20.63 0.50
CA ARG A 173 -9.61 -20.43 -0.94
C ARG A 173 -8.74 -19.31 -1.53
N VAL A 174 -7.42 -19.40 -1.32
CA VAL A 174 -6.44 -18.44 -1.83
C VAL A 174 -5.28 -19.18 -2.51
N SER A 175 -4.87 -18.71 -3.70
CA SER A 175 -3.73 -19.27 -4.40
C SER A 175 -2.45 -18.57 -3.96
N ILE A 176 -1.57 -19.29 -3.25
CA ILE A 176 -0.28 -18.79 -2.80
C ILE A 176 0.76 -19.04 -3.89
N ILE A 177 1.36 -17.97 -4.42
CA ILE A 177 2.44 -18.02 -5.42
C ILE A 177 3.71 -17.50 -4.74
N ARG A 178 4.66 -18.41 -4.48
CA ARG A 178 5.97 -18.09 -3.90
C ARG A 178 6.90 -17.57 -5.00
N LEU A 179 7.53 -16.42 -4.75
CA LEU A 179 8.36 -15.69 -5.69
C LEU A 179 9.72 -15.42 -5.09
N THR A 180 10.75 -15.59 -5.89
CA THR A 180 12.13 -15.23 -5.55
C THR A 180 12.28 -13.72 -5.44
N ILE A 181 13.10 -13.30 -4.48
CA ILE A 181 13.53 -11.91 -4.37
C ILE A 181 14.51 -11.60 -5.49
N SER A 182 14.34 -10.45 -6.16
CA SER A 182 15.31 -9.98 -7.17
C SER A 182 16.70 -9.80 -6.55
N GLN A 183 17.75 -10.28 -7.22
CA GLN A 183 19.16 -10.14 -6.78
C GLN A 183 19.60 -8.68 -6.54
N LYS A 184 18.92 -7.71 -7.15
CA LYS A 184 19.16 -6.26 -6.95
C LYS A 184 18.43 -5.67 -5.73
N ALA A 185 17.72 -6.47 -4.94
CA ALA A 185 17.02 -6.00 -3.75
C ALA A 185 18.05 -5.60 -2.67
N GLN A 186 18.04 -4.32 -2.29
CA GLN A 186 18.98 -3.76 -1.32
C GLN A 186 18.28 -3.51 0.00
N LYS A 187 18.89 -3.95 1.11
CA LYS A 187 18.46 -3.56 2.46
C LYS A 187 18.62 -2.05 2.61
N ARG A 188 17.56 -1.37 3.06
CA ARG A 188 17.59 0.07 3.34
C ARG A 188 17.86 0.30 4.81
N SER A 189 18.87 1.12 5.12
CA SER A 189 19.12 1.58 6.49
C SER A 189 17.95 2.41 7.03
N SER A 190 17.86 2.53 8.35
CA SER A 190 16.88 3.41 9.02
C SER A 190 16.99 4.87 8.55
N GLU A 191 18.21 5.34 8.30
CA GLU A 191 18.49 6.66 7.72
C GLU A 191 17.97 6.80 6.30
N ALA A 192 18.22 5.81 5.42
CA ALA A 192 17.70 5.83 4.07
C ALA A 192 16.16 5.87 4.05
N ARG A 193 15.52 5.15 4.98
CA ARG A 193 14.05 5.17 5.15
C ARG A 193 13.56 6.52 5.66
N ARG A 194 14.26 7.16 6.60
CA ARG A 194 13.94 8.51 7.08
C ARG A 194 14.06 9.53 5.95
N HIS A 195 15.18 9.51 5.23
CA HIS A 195 15.42 10.41 4.11
C HIS A 195 14.37 10.26 3.01
N PHE A 196 13.98 9.02 2.68
CA PHE A 196 12.88 8.74 1.76
C PHE A 196 11.57 9.42 2.21
N ARG A 197 11.21 9.30 3.51
CA ARG A 197 10.00 9.94 4.05
C ARG A 197 10.06 11.46 3.95
N GLU A 198 11.19 12.06 4.33
CA GLU A 198 11.38 13.52 4.23
C GLU A 198 11.25 14.01 2.79
N GLN A 199 11.87 13.33 1.83
CA GLN A 199 11.72 13.67 0.41
C GLN A 199 10.27 13.58 -0.06
N ARG A 200 9.55 12.54 0.39
CA ARG A 200 8.13 12.35 0.03
C ARG A 200 7.25 13.46 0.60
N TYR A 201 7.45 13.86 1.85
CA TYR A 201 6.75 15.00 2.42
C TYR A 201 7.09 16.30 1.69
N ARG A 202 8.38 16.59 1.45
CA ARG A 202 8.80 17.79 0.69
C ARG A 202 8.14 17.83 -0.69
N ARG A 203 8.12 16.70 -1.40
CA ARG A 203 7.49 16.60 -2.72
C ARG A 203 5.98 16.86 -2.66
N TYR A 204 5.31 16.28 -1.67
CA TYR A 204 3.86 16.40 -1.50
C TYR A 204 3.46 17.85 -1.14
N PHE A 205 4.17 18.48 -0.19
CA PHE A 205 3.88 19.85 0.25
C PHE A 205 4.49 20.96 -0.63
N ARG A 206 5.25 20.62 -1.69
CA ARG A 206 5.98 21.59 -2.53
C ARG A 206 5.11 22.71 -3.10
N GLN A 207 3.86 22.41 -3.42
CA GLN A 207 2.90 23.35 -4.00
C GLN A 207 1.69 23.58 -3.08
N SER A 208 1.89 23.40 -1.77
CA SER A 208 0.86 23.63 -0.77
C SER A 208 0.58 25.13 -0.58
N ARG A 209 -0.59 25.43 -0.05
CA ARG A 209 -1.03 26.78 0.31
C ARG A 209 -1.44 26.78 1.77
N VAL A 210 -1.22 27.91 2.44
CA VAL A 210 -1.71 28.10 3.80
C VAL A 210 -3.22 28.29 3.75
N MET A 211 -3.94 27.53 4.57
CA MET A 211 -5.38 27.63 4.74
C MET A 211 -5.70 27.82 6.23
N ARG A 212 -6.68 28.66 6.52
CA ARG A 212 -7.23 28.82 7.88
C ARG A 212 -8.62 28.19 7.87
N ILE A 213 -8.83 27.20 8.73
CA ILE A 213 -10.10 26.48 8.83
C ILE A 213 -10.62 26.68 10.26
N PRO A 214 -11.80 27.31 10.45
CA PRO A 214 -12.40 27.44 11.77
C PRO A 214 -12.72 26.07 12.35
N PHE A 215 -12.46 25.84 13.64
CA PHE A 215 -12.80 24.58 14.31
C PHE A 215 -14.29 24.24 14.25
N SER A 216 -15.18 25.25 14.16
CA SER A 216 -16.61 25.04 13.97
C SER A 216 -16.99 24.36 12.64
N GLN A 217 -16.07 24.34 11.66
CA GLN A 217 -16.29 23.72 10.34
C GLN A 217 -15.72 22.30 10.22
N VAL A 218 -15.04 21.81 11.26
CA VAL A 218 -14.36 20.50 11.22
C VAL A 218 -14.59 19.70 12.49
N ALA A 219 -14.63 18.38 12.35
CA ALA A 219 -14.57 17.47 13.48
C ALA A 219 -13.12 16.99 13.67
N ILE A 220 -12.60 17.09 14.90
CA ILE A 220 -11.27 16.59 15.24
C ILE A 220 -11.38 15.15 15.74
N ARG A 221 -10.61 14.24 15.15
CA ARG A 221 -10.50 12.83 15.56
C ARG A 221 -9.07 12.50 15.96
N GLY A 222 -8.91 11.66 16.98
CA GLY A 222 -7.61 11.22 17.51
C GLY A 222 -7.42 11.60 18.98
N HIS A 223 -6.31 11.17 19.56
CA HIS A 223 -5.99 11.36 20.99
C HIS A 223 -5.66 12.81 21.39
N ILE A 224 -5.88 13.78 20.51
CA ILE A 224 -5.64 15.20 20.80
C ILE A 224 -6.93 15.88 21.29
N TRP A 225 -7.66 15.19 22.18
CA TRP A 225 -8.78 15.78 22.89
C TRP A 225 -8.24 16.47 24.13
N ASN A 226 -7.84 17.74 23.97
CA ASN A 226 -7.77 18.79 25.00
C ASN A 226 -7.45 20.15 24.32
N ALA A 227 -7.67 21.25 25.04
CA ALA A 227 -7.57 22.65 24.59
C ALA A 227 -6.18 23.09 24.03
N THR A 228 -5.21 22.18 23.90
CA THR A 228 -3.82 22.45 23.52
C THR A 228 -3.50 22.30 22.03
N ILE A 229 -4.42 21.87 21.15
CA ILE A 229 -4.14 21.83 19.69
C ILE A 229 -3.69 23.20 19.17
N GLU A 230 -4.21 24.29 19.74
CA GLU A 230 -3.86 25.64 19.33
C GLU A 230 -2.37 25.97 19.57
N GLU A 231 -1.73 25.29 20.52
CA GLU A 231 -0.34 25.51 20.91
C GLU A 231 0.65 24.53 20.25
N GLU A 232 0.14 23.39 19.75
CA GLU A 232 0.96 22.35 19.13
C GLU A 232 1.43 22.74 17.72
N LYS A 233 2.74 22.75 17.53
CA LYS A 233 3.39 23.04 16.23
C LYS A 233 3.97 21.78 15.63
N ASN A 234 4.09 21.78 14.30
CA ASN A 234 4.70 20.69 13.52
C ASN A 234 3.94 19.34 13.57
N LEU A 235 2.64 19.38 13.85
CA LEU A 235 1.77 18.22 13.70
C LEU A 235 1.44 17.97 12.24
N LEU A 236 1.35 16.68 11.88
CA LEU A 236 0.78 16.26 10.60
C LEU A 236 -0.68 15.86 10.83
N LEU A 237 -1.60 16.56 10.16
CA LEU A 237 -3.04 16.32 10.23
C LEU A 237 -3.56 15.91 8.85
N GLY A 238 -4.52 14.98 8.83
CA GLY A 238 -5.24 14.60 7.62
C GLY A 238 -6.58 15.33 7.54
N LEU A 239 -6.74 16.25 6.58
CA LEU A 239 -8.03 16.84 6.27
C LEU A 239 -8.85 15.86 5.42
N CYS A 240 -9.96 15.37 5.97
CA CYS A 240 -10.73 14.28 5.37
C CYS A 240 -12.19 14.66 5.10
N ASP A 241 -12.80 14.02 4.11
CA ASP A 241 -14.25 14.08 3.87
C ASP A 241 -15.06 13.27 4.89
N SER A 242 -16.40 13.25 4.74
CA SER A 242 -17.33 12.51 5.60
C SER A 242 -17.13 10.99 5.56
N GLU A 243 -16.57 10.47 4.47
CA GLU A 243 -16.20 9.06 4.33
C GLU A 243 -14.79 8.78 4.85
N ASN A 244 -14.10 9.82 5.32
CA ASN A 244 -12.74 9.87 5.80
C ASN A 244 -11.67 9.62 4.73
N TYR A 245 -11.92 9.87 3.45
CA TYR A 245 -10.84 9.98 2.48
C TYR A 245 -10.14 11.33 2.65
N ALA A 246 -8.81 11.34 2.55
CA ALA A 246 -8.03 12.58 2.59
C ALA A 246 -8.34 13.41 1.34
N LEU A 247 -8.66 14.69 1.54
CA LEU A 247 -9.05 15.63 0.48
C LEU A 247 -7.86 16.17 -0.32
N ALA A 248 -6.68 16.17 0.30
CA ALA A 248 -5.42 16.51 -0.31
C ALA A 248 -4.40 15.46 0.07
#